data_AF-A0A178ZGG8-F1
#
_entry.id   AF-A0A178ZGG8-F1
#
_cell.length_a   1.000
_cell.length_b   1.000
_cell.length_c   1.000
_cell.angle_alpha   90.00
_cell.angle_beta   90.00
_cell.angle_gamma   90.00
#
_symmetry.space_group_name_H-M   'P 1'
#
loop_
_entity.id
_entity.type
_entity.pdbx_description
1 polymer ?
#
loop_
_entity_poly.entity_id
_entity_poly.type
_entity_poly.pdbx_seq_one_letter_code
_entity_poly.pdbx_strand_id
1 'polypeptide(L)'
;MSSESEAPFDTWSSLIADLKETALGDQQTPTPCSSEEEFRTNFETLCNSHYEPNAQRLLHLFSRQHGTITRFINSIDEAQNLQPPDTLSDLFWQLAFVTIQAALDAGLSLKDFFDKLNLLNQALKPFGPQLPQFPTRPRVQEPLQAVFRQYIECYSVMLSHFASHPPGLTFETFHSQVETAAELFETSLEEWREIVRQIGEEEGTGSLPQLAHQGHDLLPPGLTTSARFQWLEPLGMGTHGQVSKVREVSTNSIYAQKTIRVENNHRARNILEQQVKNEVAIMHKLRHNHIAPVLFYVRDETTFSIIMLPVGDYDLRHFLEVNCAGFPRTETGHLDQWFGCLTSALTFAHLQRVKHEDIKPSNILIRDYQPYLADFGSAKDISQMEGSTSTDEYIAGTPVYWPPEPRQERGRAADVFALGCVFSEMLTVRQNKTLQEYRDARYLPHVDNGYAFRTNLAAVRTWLEELPKEVGPPEVRALLLEQTLSMLASEPLQRPEARVVKKNFRKEGDALFCISCT
;
A
#
# COMPACT_ATOMS: atom_id res chain seq x y z
N MET A 1 -18.37 33.83 43.85
CA MET A 1 -19.49 32.89 43.73
C MET A 1 -19.89 32.90 42.27
N SER A 2 -19.98 31.78 41.57
CA SER A 2 -19.73 30.38 41.96
C SER A 2 -18.78 29.71 40.97
N SER A 3 -18.07 28.67 41.41
CA SER A 3 -17.36 27.77 40.52
C SER A 3 -18.36 26.90 39.77
N GLU A 4 -18.45 27.05 38.45
CA GLU A 4 -18.84 25.93 37.60
C GLU A 4 -17.58 25.10 37.36
N SER A 5 -17.67 23.80 37.66
CA SER A 5 -16.54 22.88 37.53
C SER A 5 -16.36 22.50 36.07
N GLU A 6 -15.21 22.83 35.49
CA GLU A 6 -14.73 22.16 34.28
C GLU A 6 -14.66 20.66 34.58
N ALA A 7 -15.46 19.87 33.87
CA ALA A 7 -15.30 18.42 33.86
C ALA A 7 -13.93 18.08 33.25
N PRO A 8 -13.21 17.06 33.75
CA PRO A 8 -11.94 16.67 33.17
C PRO A 8 -12.15 16.29 31.70
N PHE A 9 -11.33 16.85 30.80
CA PHE A 9 -11.36 16.50 29.38
C PHE A 9 -11.05 15.01 29.21
N ASP A 10 -11.86 14.31 28.41
CA ASP A 10 -11.64 12.90 28.10
C ASP A 10 -10.39 12.72 27.23
N THR A 11 -9.29 12.41 27.91
CA THR A 11 -8.02 12.02 27.31
C THR A 11 -8.07 10.56 26.87
N TRP A 12 -7.19 10.17 25.95
CA TRP A 12 -7.02 8.75 25.62
C TRP A 12 -6.66 7.89 26.84
N SER A 13 -5.95 8.44 27.83
CA SER A 13 -5.69 7.77 29.11
C SER A 13 -6.95 7.56 29.96
N SER A 14 -7.92 8.50 29.93
CA SER A 14 -9.26 8.35 30.51
C SER A 14 -9.98 7.15 29.87
N LEU A 15 -10.04 7.14 28.53
CA LEU A 15 -10.65 6.07 27.75
C LEU A 15 -10.00 4.71 28.00
N ILE A 16 -8.67 4.63 28.06
CA ILE A 16 -7.93 3.38 28.30
C ILE A 16 -8.25 2.83 29.70
N ALA A 17 -8.34 3.69 30.73
CA ALA A 17 -8.71 3.25 32.07
C ALA A 17 -10.16 2.73 32.13
N ASP A 18 -11.12 3.48 31.59
CA ASP A 18 -12.54 3.12 31.52
C ASP A 18 -12.77 1.81 30.74
N LEU A 19 -12.08 1.63 29.60
CA LEU A 19 -12.15 0.39 28.82
C LEU A 19 -11.46 -0.78 29.52
N LYS A 20 -10.34 -0.59 30.23
CA LYS A 20 -9.70 -1.63 31.04
C LYS A 20 -10.64 -2.11 32.15
N GLU A 21 -11.22 -1.19 32.92
CA GLU A 21 -12.16 -1.50 34.00
C GLU A 21 -13.41 -2.21 33.47
N THR A 22 -14.00 -1.71 32.38
CA THR A 22 -15.23 -2.28 31.78
C THR A 22 -15.01 -3.65 31.12
N ALA A 23 -13.90 -3.85 30.39
CA ALA A 23 -13.72 -5.02 29.54
C ALA A 23 -12.96 -6.19 30.21
N LEU A 24 -12.12 -5.91 31.20
CA LEU A 24 -11.32 -6.92 31.92
C LEU A 24 -11.81 -7.14 33.37
N GLY A 25 -12.41 -6.11 33.99
CA GLY A 25 -12.93 -6.16 35.36
C GLY A 25 -11.86 -6.33 36.44
N ASP A 26 -12.29 -6.60 37.66
CA ASP A 26 -11.44 -6.77 38.86
C ASP A 26 -10.69 -8.15 38.89
N GLN A 27 -10.39 -8.72 37.71
CA GLN A 27 -9.71 -10.00 37.59
C GLN A 27 -8.20 -9.85 37.84
N GLN A 28 -7.79 -10.05 39.08
CA GLN A 28 -6.39 -10.16 39.50
C GLN A 28 -5.75 -11.46 38.97
N THR A 29 -5.48 -11.53 37.66
CA THR A 29 -4.64 -12.55 37.03
C THR A 29 -3.42 -11.90 36.34
N PRO A 30 -2.25 -12.58 36.25
CA PRO A 30 -0.99 -11.88 36.02
C PRO A 30 -0.78 -11.52 34.54
N THR A 31 -0.64 -10.22 34.25
CA THR A 31 -0.14 -9.65 32.98
C THR A 31 -0.48 -10.47 31.73
N PRO A 32 -1.73 -10.41 31.24
CA PRO A 32 -2.00 -10.72 29.84
C PRO A 32 -1.12 -9.86 28.90
N CYS A 33 -0.92 -10.35 27.68
CA CYS A 33 0.13 -9.91 26.76
C CYS A 33 0.13 -8.38 26.50
N SER A 34 1.24 -7.70 26.81
CA SER A 34 1.44 -6.26 26.60
C SER A 34 1.93 -5.91 25.19
N SER A 35 2.43 -6.88 24.43
CA SER A 35 3.00 -6.68 23.09
C SER A 35 2.67 -7.83 22.13
N GLU A 36 2.89 -7.59 20.82
CA GLU A 36 2.78 -8.64 19.81
C GLU A 36 3.75 -9.80 20.08
N GLU A 37 4.97 -9.55 20.57
CA GLU A 37 5.97 -10.59 20.82
C GLU A 37 5.58 -11.50 21.99
N GLU A 38 5.03 -10.93 23.07
CA GLU A 38 4.42 -11.67 24.17
C GLU A 38 3.17 -12.43 23.71
N PHE A 39 2.30 -11.78 22.93
CA PHE A 39 1.09 -12.41 22.37
C PHE A 39 1.44 -13.65 21.55
N ARG A 40 2.43 -13.56 20.65
CA ARG A 40 2.89 -14.70 19.83
C ARG A 40 3.38 -15.87 20.70
N THR A 41 4.21 -15.58 21.70
CA THR A 41 4.80 -16.59 22.60
C THR A 41 3.74 -17.27 23.47
N ASN A 42 2.81 -16.49 24.01
CA ASN A 42 1.73 -17.01 24.85
C ASN A 42 0.66 -17.73 24.01
N PHE A 43 0.38 -17.28 22.79
CA PHE A 43 -0.56 -17.93 21.86
C PHE A 43 -0.08 -19.32 21.42
N GLU A 44 1.22 -19.50 21.13
CA GLU A 44 1.76 -20.83 20.83
C GLU A 44 1.68 -21.75 22.06
N THR A 45 1.97 -21.23 23.26
CA THR A 45 1.83 -21.98 24.52
C THR A 45 0.38 -22.42 24.76
N LEU A 46 -0.57 -21.53 24.52
CA LEU A 46 -2.01 -21.75 24.65
C LEU A 46 -2.55 -22.78 23.62
N CYS A 47 -2.17 -22.66 22.35
CA CYS A 47 -2.56 -23.67 21.35
C CYS A 47 -2.04 -25.07 21.72
N ASN A 48 -0.83 -25.16 22.27
CA ASN A 48 -0.25 -26.43 22.72
C ASN A 48 -1.02 -27.03 23.91
N SER A 49 -1.53 -26.25 24.87
CA SER A 49 -2.32 -26.78 25.99
C SER A 49 -3.71 -27.27 25.59
N HIS A 50 -4.30 -26.74 24.52
CA HIS A 50 -5.56 -27.22 23.94
C HIS A 50 -5.38 -28.22 22.79
N TYR A 51 -4.14 -28.70 22.54
CA TYR A 51 -3.80 -29.65 21.48
C TYR A 51 -4.17 -29.20 20.04
N GLU A 52 -4.19 -27.89 19.74
CA GLU A 52 -4.52 -27.36 18.41
C GLU A 52 -3.33 -27.54 17.44
N PRO A 53 -3.41 -28.44 16.43
CA PRO A 53 -2.27 -28.77 15.58
C PRO A 53 -1.89 -27.69 14.56
N ASN A 54 -2.71 -26.67 14.34
CA ASN A 54 -2.48 -25.61 13.36
C ASN A 54 -1.89 -24.32 13.97
N ALA A 55 -1.45 -24.33 15.23
CA ALA A 55 -0.99 -23.16 15.99
C ALA A 55 -0.24 -22.09 15.16
N GLN A 56 0.86 -22.45 14.49
CA GLN A 56 1.65 -21.50 13.68
C GLN A 56 0.91 -20.93 12.47
N ARG A 57 0.05 -21.74 11.82
CA ARG A 57 -0.78 -21.32 10.68
C ARG A 57 -1.90 -20.40 11.13
N LEU A 58 -2.49 -20.67 12.29
CA LEU A 58 -3.49 -19.83 12.94
C LEU A 58 -2.87 -18.50 13.39
N LEU A 59 -1.69 -18.50 14.00
CA LEU A 59 -0.97 -17.28 14.38
C LEU A 59 -0.63 -16.42 13.16
N HIS A 60 -0.16 -17.03 12.06
CA HIS A 60 0.07 -16.31 10.80
C HIS A 60 -1.22 -15.74 10.20
N LEU A 61 -2.34 -16.49 10.27
CA LEU A 61 -3.66 -16.01 9.84
C LEU A 61 -4.07 -14.77 10.66
N PHE A 62 -3.96 -14.84 11.99
CA PHE A 62 -4.25 -13.73 12.90
C PHE A 62 -3.40 -12.49 12.59
N SER A 63 -2.06 -12.61 12.55
CA SER A 63 -1.15 -11.49 12.24
C SER A 63 -1.49 -10.83 10.90
N ARG A 64 -1.85 -11.62 9.88
CA ARG A 64 -2.22 -11.09 8.54
C ARG A 64 -3.54 -10.31 8.56
N GLN A 65 -4.46 -10.65 9.45
CA GLN A 65 -5.82 -10.07 9.50
C GLN A 65 -5.91 -8.81 10.35
N HIS A 66 -5.17 -8.74 11.47
CA HIS A 66 -5.24 -7.62 12.43
C HIS A 66 -4.31 -6.44 12.04
N GLY A 67 -3.59 -6.55 10.93
CA GLY A 67 -2.65 -5.52 10.44
C GLY A 67 -3.26 -4.14 10.14
N THR A 68 -4.58 -3.94 10.20
CA THR A 68 -5.19 -2.60 10.12
C THR A 68 -5.42 -1.96 11.49
N ILE A 69 -5.94 -2.71 12.48
CA ILE A 69 -6.09 -2.18 13.85
C ILE A 69 -4.73 -1.88 14.49
N THR A 70 -3.72 -2.74 14.29
CA THR A 70 -2.38 -2.51 14.86
C THR A 70 -1.71 -1.25 14.31
N ARG A 71 -1.94 -0.89 13.03
CA ARG A 71 -1.52 0.40 12.48
C ARG A 71 -2.34 1.58 13.01
N PHE A 72 -3.62 1.40 13.32
CA PHE A 72 -4.44 2.46 13.92
C PHE A 72 -3.99 2.78 15.35
N ILE A 73 -3.89 1.77 16.21
CA ILE A 73 -3.53 1.95 17.63
C ILE A 73 -2.11 2.51 17.77
N ASN A 74 -1.12 1.92 17.10
CA ASN A 74 0.27 2.38 17.18
C ASN A 74 0.43 3.84 16.69
N SER A 75 -0.30 4.26 15.64
CA SER A 75 -0.26 5.65 15.17
C SER A 75 -0.96 6.65 16.11
N ILE A 76 -1.94 6.22 16.92
CA ILE A 76 -2.49 7.07 18.00
C ILE A 76 -1.54 7.07 19.21
N ASP A 77 -0.98 5.92 19.59
CA ASP A 77 -0.01 5.81 20.69
C ASP A 77 1.23 6.69 20.44
N GLU A 78 1.76 6.69 19.22
CA GLU A 78 2.81 7.60 18.76
C GLU A 78 2.35 9.07 18.79
N ALA A 79 1.18 9.39 18.18
CA ALA A 79 0.70 10.77 18.05
C ALA A 79 0.25 11.41 19.37
N GLN A 80 -0.07 10.61 20.39
CA GLN A 80 -0.42 11.06 21.74
C GLN A 80 0.72 10.88 22.75
N ASN A 81 1.85 10.28 22.33
CA ASN A 81 2.99 9.93 23.19
C ASN A 81 2.54 9.09 24.42
N LEU A 82 1.66 8.11 24.19
CA LEU A 82 1.27 7.13 25.20
C LEU A 82 2.44 6.15 25.44
N GLN A 83 2.54 5.59 26.64
CA GLN A 83 3.65 4.72 27.06
C GLN A 83 3.12 3.51 27.85
N PRO A 84 3.71 2.30 27.69
CA PRO A 84 3.25 1.13 28.42
C PRO A 84 3.33 1.30 29.95
N PRO A 85 2.37 0.76 30.72
CA PRO A 85 1.32 -0.19 30.30
C PRO A 85 0.01 0.48 29.83
N ASP A 86 0.01 1.79 29.58
CA ASP A 86 -1.19 2.58 29.28
C ASP A 86 -1.22 3.08 27.82
N THR A 87 -0.95 2.16 26.88
CA THR A 87 -1.19 2.34 25.44
C THR A 87 -2.46 1.64 24.97
N LEU A 88 -2.92 2.00 23.77
CA LEU A 88 -3.98 1.29 23.05
C LEU A 88 -3.48 -0.08 22.55
N SER A 89 -2.20 -0.18 22.21
CA SER A 89 -1.53 -1.46 21.90
C SER A 89 -1.62 -2.45 23.07
N ASP A 90 -1.26 -2.05 24.29
CA ASP A 90 -1.37 -2.88 25.51
C ASP A 90 -2.79 -3.45 25.66
N LEU A 91 -3.79 -2.56 25.65
CA LEU A 91 -5.20 -2.93 25.83
C LEU A 91 -5.69 -3.90 24.74
N PHE A 92 -5.32 -3.67 23.48
CA PHE A 92 -5.67 -4.55 22.37
C PHE A 92 -5.06 -5.95 22.51
N TRP A 93 -3.76 -6.06 22.78
CA TRP A 93 -3.07 -7.37 22.90
C TRP A 93 -3.57 -8.18 24.09
N GLN A 94 -3.90 -7.51 25.21
CA GLN A 94 -4.50 -8.14 26.38
C GLN A 94 -5.89 -8.71 26.05
N LEU A 95 -6.79 -7.89 25.49
CA LEU A 95 -8.15 -8.32 25.15
C LEU A 95 -8.17 -9.41 24.08
N ALA A 96 -7.33 -9.29 23.04
CA ALA A 96 -7.21 -10.31 22.02
C ALA A 96 -6.80 -11.67 22.61
N PHE A 97 -5.82 -11.68 23.52
CA PHE A 97 -5.38 -12.90 24.17
C PHE A 97 -6.45 -13.53 25.06
N VAL A 98 -7.08 -12.75 25.96
CA VAL A 98 -8.12 -13.27 26.87
C VAL A 98 -9.36 -13.74 26.10
N THR A 99 -9.69 -13.12 24.96
CA THR A 99 -10.82 -13.54 24.11
C THR A 99 -10.52 -14.87 23.39
N ILE A 100 -9.28 -15.08 22.95
CA ILE A 100 -8.81 -16.35 22.37
C ILE A 100 -8.81 -17.47 23.41
N GLN A 101 -8.32 -17.19 24.63
CA GLN A 101 -8.36 -18.11 25.77
C GLN A 101 -9.81 -18.55 26.05
N ALA A 102 -10.73 -17.60 26.25
CA ALA A 102 -12.14 -17.89 26.52
C ALA A 102 -12.83 -18.67 25.37
N ALA A 103 -12.47 -18.42 24.11
CA ALA A 103 -12.98 -19.18 22.96
C ALA A 103 -12.49 -20.64 22.96
N LEU A 104 -11.22 -20.88 23.29
CA LEU A 104 -10.64 -22.22 23.42
C LEU A 104 -11.21 -23.00 24.61
N ASP A 105 -11.40 -22.34 25.76
CA ASP A 105 -12.02 -22.92 26.95
C ASP A 105 -13.49 -23.30 26.72
N ALA A 106 -14.20 -22.52 25.88
CA ALA A 106 -15.54 -22.83 25.40
C ALA A 106 -15.56 -23.89 24.26
N GLY A 107 -14.41 -24.44 23.86
CA GLY A 107 -14.29 -25.49 22.86
C GLY A 107 -14.53 -25.04 21.41
N LEU A 108 -14.35 -23.76 21.10
CA LEU A 108 -14.59 -23.20 19.77
C LEU A 108 -13.40 -23.39 18.80
N SER A 109 -13.73 -23.55 17.53
CA SER A 109 -12.76 -23.58 16.42
C SER A 109 -12.07 -22.22 16.26
N LEU A 110 -10.77 -22.16 16.54
CA LEU A 110 -9.97 -20.94 16.35
C LEU A 110 -9.97 -20.45 14.90
N LYS A 111 -10.05 -21.36 13.93
CA LYS A 111 -10.16 -21.00 12.51
C LYS A 111 -11.43 -20.17 12.28
N ASP A 112 -12.57 -20.64 12.76
CA ASP A 112 -13.86 -19.98 12.51
C ASP A 112 -14.02 -18.71 13.37
N PHE A 113 -13.40 -18.68 14.56
CA PHE A 113 -13.21 -17.46 15.35
C PHE A 113 -12.35 -16.41 14.62
N PHE A 114 -11.24 -16.80 13.97
CA PHE A 114 -10.40 -15.89 13.18
C PHE A 114 -11.06 -15.46 11.87
N ASP A 115 -11.82 -16.31 11.19
CA ASP A 115 -12.62 -15.90 10.04
C ASP A 115 -13.72 -14.90 10.44
N LYS A 116 -14.28 -15.03 11.65
CA LYS A 116 -15.23 -14.07 12.24
C LYS A 116 -14.56 -12.75 12.65
N LEU A 117 -13.39 -12.78 13.29
CA LEU A 117 -12.59 -11.56 13.57
C LEU A 117 -12.11 -10.86 12.29
N ASN A 118 -11.83 -11.61 11.23
CA ASN A 118 -11.44 -11.05 9.94
C ASN A 118 -12.49 -10.11 9.36
N LEU A 119 -13.79 -10.42 9.51
CA LEU A 119 -14.87 -9.53 9.07
C LEU A 119 -14.83 -8.19 9.83
N LEU A 120 -14.64 -8.22 11.16
CA LEU A 120 -14.46 -7.04 11.99
C LEU A 120 -13.22 -6.21 11.57
N ASN A 121 -12.09 -6.87 11.28
CA ASN A 121 -10.87 -6.19 10.83
C ASN A 121 -10.96 -5.65 9.40
N GLN A 122 -11.77 -6.26 8.52
CA GLN A 122 -12.01 -5.78 7.15
C GLN A 122 -12.94 -4.55 7.13
N ALA A 123 -13.83 -4.40 8.12
CA ALA A 123 -14.64 -3.19 8.28
C ALA A 123 -13.79 -1.96 8.65
N LEU A 124 -12.65 -2.13 9.33
CA LEU A 124 -11.71 -1.05 9.61
C LEU A 124 -11.00 -0.61 8.32
N LYS A 125 -11.24 0.65 7.93
CA LYS A 125 -10.53 1.31 6.83
C LYS A 125 -9.07 1.60 7.25
N PRO A 126 -8.09 1.58 6.33
CA PRO A 126 -6.67 1.74 6.67
C PRO A 126 -6.30 3.20 6.98
N PHE A 127 -6.59 3.65 8.20
CA PHE A 127 -6.32 5.02 8.69
C PHE A 127 -4.82 5.39 8.77
N GLY A 128 -3.94 4.41 9.01
CA GLY A 128 -2.51 4.55 9.33
C GLY A 128 -1.77 5.81 8.82
N PRO A 129 -1.55 5.96 7.49
CA PRO A 129 -0.69 7.03 6.94
C PRO A 129 -1.26 8.45 7.05
N GLN A 130 -2.46 8.64 7.61
CA GLN A 130 -3.11 9.94 7.78
C GLN A 130 -3.35 10.30 9.26
N LEU A 131 -3.28 9.35 10.19
CA LEU A 131 -3.52 9.58 11.63
C LEU A 131 -2.63 10.69 12.24
N PRO A 132 -1.30 10.77 11.95
CA PRO A 132 -0.45 11.84 12.48
C PRO A 132 -0.78 13.27 11.98
N GLN A 133 -1.75 13.42 11.07
CA GLN A 133 -2.19 14.72 10.56
C GLN A 133 -3.41 15.28 11.32
N PHE A 134 -4.03 14.48 12.21
CA PHE A 134 -5.13 14.97 13.05
C PHE A 134 -4.59 15.80 14.22
N PRO A 135 -5.06 17.04 14.42
CA PRO A 135 -4.59 17.88 15.51
C PRO A 135 -5.09 17.34 16.87
N THR A 136 -4.36 17.69 17.93
CA THR A 136 -4.71 17.42 19.34
C THR A 136 -5.93 18.21 19.85
N ARG A 137 -6.80 18.71 18.95
CA ARG A 137 -8.04 19.44 19.28
C ARG A 137 -9.12 18.42 19.74
N PRO A 138 -9.81 18.62 20.88
CA PRO A 138 -10.82 17.68 21.39
C PRO A 138 -11.87 17.23 20.36
N ARG A 139 -12.41 18.17 19.57
CA ARG A 139 -13.39 17.91 18.48
C ARG A 139 -12.94 16.88 17.42
N VAL A 140 -11.65 16.54 17.34
CA VAL A 140 -11.11 15.52 16.42
C VAL A 140 -10.75 14.23 17.17
N GLN A 141 -10.46 14.33 18.48
CA GLN A 141 -10.14 13.17 19.32
C GLN A 141 -11.42 12.43 19.76
N GLU A 142 -12.50 13.13 20.10
CA GLU A 142 -13.79 12.50 20.49
C GLU A 142 -14.31 11.47 19.46
N PRO A 143 -14.37 11.74 18.13
CA PRO A 143 -14.78 10.74 17.15
C PRO A 143 -13.82 9.55 17.02
N LEU A 144 -12.50 9.77 17.14
CA LEU A 144 -11.49 8.70 17.07
C LEU A 144 -11.57 7.79 18.32
N GLN A 145 -11.77 8.40 19.49
CA GLN A 145 -12.03 7.71 20.75
C GLN A 145 -13.31 6.88 20.67
N ALA A 146 -14.40 7.41 20.10
CA ALA A 146 -15.65 6.68 19.91
C ALA A 146 -15.50 5.47 18.98
N VAL A 147 -14.76 5.59 17.87
CA VAL A 147 -14.46 4.46 16.96
C VAL A 147 -13.67 3.37 17.68
N PHE A 148 -12.64 3.73 18.47
CA PHE A 148 -11.88 2.75 19.23
C PHE A 148 -12.70 2.10 20.35
N ARG A 149 -13.49 2.88 21.08
CA ARG A 149 -14.43 2.40 22.10
C ARG A 149 -15.35 1.32 21.54
N GLN A 150 -16.00 1.57 20.41
CA GLN A 150 -16.88 0.58 19.77
C GLN A 150 -16.14 -0.69 19.31
N TYR A 151 -14.91 -0.57 18.80
CA TYR A 151 -14.10 -1.74 18.44
C TYR A 151 -13.74 -2.61 19.67
N ILE A 152 -13.48 -1.99 20.82
CA ILE A 152 -13.19 -2.69 22.09
C ILE A 152 -14.46 -3.25 22.76
N GLU A 153 -15.60 -2.58 22.62
CA GLU A 153 -16.90 -3.12 23.06
C GLU A 153 -17.23 -4.43 22.32
N CYS A 154 -16.86 -4.60 21.05
CA CYS A 154 -16.98 -5.88 20.35
C CYS A 154 -16.22 -7.02 21.06
N TYR A 155 -14.97 -6.81 21.47
CA TYR A 155 -14.20 -7.80 22.25
C TYR A 155 -14.87 -8.09 23.61
N SER A 156 -15.40 -7.06 24.27
CA SER A 156 -16.11 -7.18 25.55
C SER A 156 -17.39 -8.04 25.44
N VAL A 157 -18.13 -7.90 24.33
CA VAL A 157 -19.30 -8.75 24.01
C VAL A 157 -18.87 -10.19 23.72
N MET A 158 -17.78 -10.41 22.98
CA MET A 158 -17.24 -11.74 22.71
C MET A 158 -16.82 -12.46 24.01
N LEU A 159 -16.08 -11.78 24.89
CA LEU A 159 -15.69 -12.26 26.22
C LEU A 159 -16.92 -12.67 27.05
N SER A 160 -17.90 -11.76 27.16
CA SER A 160 -19.14 -12.00 27.92
C SER A 160 -19.95 -13.19 27.38
N HIS A 161 -19.93 -13.40 26.07
CA HIS A 161 -20.62 -14.52 25.42
C HIS A 161 -19.93 -15.86 25.70
N PHE A 162 -18.60 -15.93 25.59
CA PHE A 162 -17.85 -17.17 25.88
C PHE A 162 -17.86 -17.52 27.37
N ALA A 163 -17.81 -16.52 28.25
CA ALA A 163 -17.86 -16.73 29.71
C ALA A 163 -19.20 -17.29 30.21
N SER A 164 -20.31 -17.07 29.50
CA SER A 164 -21.68 -17.31 30.05
C SER A 164 -22.34 -18.64 29.65
N HIS A 165 -21.78 -19.40 28.71
CA HIS A 165 -22.17 -20.77 28.35
C HIS A 165 -23.71 -21.10 28.19
N PRO A 166 -24.54 -20.33 27.45
CA PRO A 166 -25.93 -20.70 27.16
C PRO A 166 -26.07 -21.38 25.78
N PRO A 167 -26.56 -22.63 25.67
CA PRO A 167 -26.63 -23.36 24.40
C PRO A 167 -27.86 -22.94 23.55
N GLY A 168 -27.94 -21.66 23.15
CA GLY A 168 -29.18 -21.12 22.59
C GLY A 168 -29.15 -19.86 21.70
N LEU A 169 -28.00 -19.25 21.40
CA LEU A 169 -27.90 -18.21 20.36
C LEU A 169 -26.98 -18.66 19.22
N THR A 170 -27.43 -18.48 17.98
CA THR A 170 -26.66 -18.80 16.76
C THR A 170 -25.75 -17.63 16.36
N PHE A 171 -24.70 -17.90 15.57
CA PHE A 171 -23.77 -16.84 15.13
C PHE A 171 -24.43 -15.78 14.21
N GLU A 172 -25.65 -16.05 13.73
CA GLU A 172 -26.50 -15.13 12.96
C GLU A 172 -26.85 -13.86 13.76
N THR A 173 -27.10 -13.98 15.07
CA THR A 173 -27.38 -12.81 15.93
C THR A 173 -26.15 -11.90 16.06
N PHE A 174 -24.96 -12.51 16.10
CA PHE A 174 -23.68 -11.78 16.13
C PHE A 174 -23.38 -11.09 14.79
N HIS A 175 -23.72 -11.72 13.66
CA HIS A 175 -23.59 -11.12 12.33
C HIS A 175 -24.39 -9.81 12.24
N SER A 176 -25.67 -9.84 12.63
CA SER A 176 -26.56 -8.67 12.61
C SER A 176 -26.10 -7.55 13.55
N GLN A 177 -25.46 -7.87 14.68
CA GLN A 177 -24.88 -6.85 15.57
C GLN A 177 -23.62 -6.19 14.98
N VAL A 178 -22.77 -6.96 14.30
CA VAL A 178 -21.60 -6.41 13.58
C VAL A 178 -22.04 -5.57 12.37
N GLU A 179 -23.08 -5.97 11.64
CA GLU A 179 -23.71 -5.17 10.59
C GLU A 179 -24.25 -3.85 11.15
N THR A 180 -24.98 -3.89 12.27
CA THR A 180 -25.52 -2.68 12.93
C THR A 180 -24.40 -1.72 13.36
N ALA A 181 -23.30 -2.25 13.92
CA ALA A 181 -22.14 -1.44 14.29
C ALA A 181 -21.44 -0.83 13.05
N ALA A 182 -21.40 -1.54 11.93
CA ALA A 182 -20.87 -1.04 10.66
C ALA A 182 -21.77 0.05 10.04
N GLU A 183 -23.09 -0.09 10.09
CA GLU A 183 -24.05 0.93 9.65
C GLU A 183 -23.96 2.22 10.50
N LEU A 184 -23.82 2.08 11.82
CA LEU A 184 -23.57 3.21 12.72
C LEU A 184 -22.22 3.88 12.39
N PHE A 185 -21.17 3.10 12.14
CA PHE A 185 -19.85 3.62 11.73
C PHE A 185 -19.88 4.37 10.39
N GLU A 186 -20.57 3.87 9.35
CA GLU A 186 -20.72 4.61 8.09
C GLU A 186 -21.57 5.88 8.27
N THR A 187 -22.59 5.84 9.14
CA THR A 187 -23.40 7.01 9.48
C THR A 187 -22.55 8.10 10.15
N SER A 188 -21.82 7.75 11.21
CA SER A 188 -20.91 8.68 11.89
C SER A 188 -19.73 9.14 11.02
N LEU A 189 -19.31 8.34 10.03
CA LEU A 189 -18.29 8.74 9.05
C LEU A 189 -18.83 9.78 8.06
N GLU A 190 -20.09 9.68 7.63
CA GLU A 190 -20.71 10.68 6.76
C GLU A 190 -21.04 11.97 7.54
N GLU A 191 -21.51 11.86 8.79
CA GLU A 191 -21.65 13.00 9.70
C GLU A 191 -20.30 13.69 9.97
N TRP A 192 -19.22 12.92 10.15
CA TRP A 192 -17.87 13.49 10.29
C TRP A 192 -17.39 14.19 9.01
N ARG A 193 -17.66 13.63 7.81
CA ARG A 193 -17.37 14.28 6.53
C ARG A 193 -18.14 15.60 6.39
N GLU A 194 -19.40 15.63 6.80
CA GLU A 194 -20.25 16.82 6.76
C GLU A 194 -19.80 17.87 7.78
N ILE A 195 -19.41 17.48 8.99
CA ILE A 195 -18.80 18.39 9.98
C ILE A 195 -17.47 18.96 9.48
N VAL A 196 -16.63 18.15 8.83
CA VAL A 196 -15.39 18.61 8.18
C VAL A 196 -15.68 19.58 7.02
N ARG A 197 -16.76 19.36 6.26
CA ARG A 197 -17.23 20.30 5.22
C ARG A 197 -17.68 21.64 5.83
N GLN A 198 -18.50 21.59 6.88
CA GLN A 198 -19.05 22.77 7.56
C GLN A 198 -17.95 23.60 8.24
N ILE A 199 -16.98 22.97 8.92
CA ILE A 199 -15.85 23.68 9.55
C ILE A 199 -15.00 24.42 8.50
N GLY A 200 -14.81 23.84 7.31
CA GLY A 200 -14.15 24.52 6.20
C GLY A 200 -14.95 25.71 5.63
N GLU A 201 -16.28 25.71 5.80
CA GLU A 201 -17.15 26.83 5.40
C GLU A 201 -17.21 27.93 6.47
N GLU A 202 -17.09 27.60 7.76
CA GLU A 202 -17.06 28.58 8.87
C GLU A 202 -15.69 29.25 9.08
N GLU A 203 -14.56 28.51 9.02
CA GLU A 203 -13.21 29.10 9.18
C GLU A 203 -12.73 29.82 7.89
N GLY A 204 -13.55 29.86 6.82
CA GLY A 204 -13.21 30.46 5.52
C GLY A 204 -12.21 29.63 4.70
N THR A 205 -11.80 28.47 5.21
CA THR A 205 -10.86 27.52 4.63
C THR A 205 -11.62 26.43 3.87
N GLY A 206 -12.26 26.83 2.75
CA GLY A 206 -13.22 26.01 1.99
C GLY A 206 -12.67 24.77 1.28
N SER A 207 -12.03 23.85 2.00
CA SER A 207 -11.82 22.43 1.71
C SER A 207 -11.08 21.75 2.89
N LEU A 208 -11.13 20.41 2.95
CA LEU A 208 -10.09 19.61 3.60
C LEU A 208 -8.68 20.17 3.27
N PRO A 209 -7.68 20.10 4.16
CA PRO A 209 -6.29 20.30 3.75
C PRO A 209 -5.97 19.32 2.61
N GLN A 210 -5.76 19.74 1.36
CA GLN A 210 -5.07 20.97 0.96
C GLN A 210 -3.81 21.18 1.82
N LEU A 211 -2.99 20.12 1.91
CA LEU A 211 -1.54 20.21 2.12
C LEU A 211 -1.04 21.47 1.42
N ALA A 212 -0.65 22.49 2.20
CA ALA A 212 -0.76 23.90 1.83
C ALA A 212 -0.45 24.13 0.34
N HIS A 213 -1.44 24.65 -0.41
CA HIS A 213 -1.52 24.58 -1.89
C HIS A 213 -0.54 25.50 -2.66
N GLN A 214 0.71 25.52 -2.20
CA GLN A 214 1.88 26.04 -2.86
C GLN A 214 2.87 24.87 -2.93
N GLY A 215 3.15 24.37 -4.14
CA GLY A 215 4.16 23.33 -4.36
C GLY A 215 5.57 23.90 -4.13
N HIS A 216 5.89 24.18 -2.87
CA HIS A 216 7.05 24.91 -2.39
C HIS A 216 7.13 24.77 -0.85
N ASP A 217 7.56 23.60 -0.36
CA ASP A 217 8.05 23.51 1.02
C ASP A 217 9.48 24.10 1.04
N LEU A 218 9.54 25.43 0.93
CA LEU A 218 10.79 26.20 1.05
C LEU A 218 11.24 26.09 2.50
N LEU A 219 12.42 25.50 2.71
CA LEU A 219 13.00 25.42 4.04
C LEU A 219 13.14 26.83 4.64
N PRO A 220 12.88 27.01 5.95
CA PRO A 220 13.14 28.26 6.64
C PRO A 220 14.58 28.72 6.38
N PRO A 221 14.83 30.02 6.09
CA PRO A 221 16.17 30.51 5.73
C PRO A 221 17.24 30.10 6.76
N GLY A 222 18.15 29.21 6.35
CA GLY A 222 19.19 28.64 7.20
C GLY A 222 19.07 27.13 7.46
N LEU A 223 17.92 26.51 7.20
CA LEU A 223 17.81 25.04 7.11
C LEU A 223 18.21 24.57 5.70
N THR A 224 19.00 23.49 5.64
CA THR A 224 19.29 22.74 4.40
C THR A 224 18.52 21.43 4.38
N THR A 225 18.33 20.82 3.19
CA THR A 225 17.72 19.48 3.09
C THR A 225 18.52 18.48 3.92
N SER A 226 19.84 18.60 3.98
CA SER A 226 20.73 17.78 4.80
C SER A 226 20.60 17.99 6.33
N ALA A 227 19.97 19.07 6.79
CA ALA A 227 19.66 19.29 8.20
C ALA A 227 18.30 18.67 8.60
N ARG A 228 17.34 18.60 7.65
CA ARG A 228 16.04 17.95 7.86
C ARG A 228 16.09 16.44 7.62
N PHE A 229 16.87 16.00 6.63
CA PHE A 229 16.97 14.60 6.20
C PHE A 229 18.39 14.06 6.35
N GLN A 230 18.55 13.12 7.29
CA GLN A 230 19.77 12.33 7.43
C GLN A 230 19.81 11.27 6.32
N TRP A 231 20.87 11.29 5.50
CA TRP A 231 21.13 10.24 4.51
C TRP A 231 21.47 8.91 5.20
N LEU A 232 20.91 7.79 4.72
CA LEU A 232 21.16 6.45 5.26
C LEU A 232 21.90 5.55 4.27
N GLU A 233 21.32 5.32 3.08
CA GLU A 233 21.85 4.39 2.07
C GLU A 233 21.35 4.76 0.66
N PRO A 234 22.09 4.40 -0.41
CA PRO A 234 21.65 4.64 -1.79
C PRO A 234 20.62 3.58 -2.20
N LEU A 235 19.50 4.00 -2.79
CA LEU A 235 18.48 3.09 -3.35
C LEU A 235 18.68 2.87 -4.85
N GLY A 236 19.21 3.88 -5.57
CA GLY A 236 19.52 3.74 -7.00
C GLY A 236 19.93 5.04 -7.67
N MET A 237 20.14 4.96 -9.00
CA MET A 237 20.27 6.14 -9.87
C MET A 237 19.14 6.10 -10.90
N GLY A 238 18.26 7.11 -10.85
CA GLY A 238 17.23 7.34 -11.86
C GLY A 238 17.74 8.29 -12.96
N THR A 239 16.97 8.42 -14.03
CA THR A 239 17.35 9.17 -15.25
C THR A 239 17.77 10.63 -14.98
N HIS A 240 17.22 11.24 -13.93
CA HIS A 240 17.42 12.66 -13.59
C HIS A 240 18.15 12.90 -12.25
N GLY A 241 18.56 11.86 -11.52
CA GLY A 241 19.16 12.05 -10.20
C GLY A 241 19.37 10.78 -9.38
N GLN A 242 20.05 10.92 -8.23
CA GLN A 242 20.29 9.82 -7.30
C GLN A 242 19.09 9.66 -6.35
N VAL A 243 18.61 8.43 -6.18
CA VAL A 243 17.60 8.07 -5.18
C VAL A 243 18.29 7.48 -3.97
N SER A 244 18.01 8.02 -2.78
CA SER A 244 18.56 7.53 -1.52
C SER A 244 17.47 7.36 -0.47
N LYS A 245 17.68 6.43 0.46
CA LYS A 245 16.89 6.28 1.68
C LYS A 245 17.38 7.33 2.66
N VAL A 246 16.43 8.07 3.24
CA VAL A 246 16.71 9.13 4.21
C VAL A 246 15.80 8.99 5.42
N ARG A 247 16.26 9.51 6.56
CA ARG A 247 15.48 9.66 7.78
C ARG A 247 15.21 11.14 8.03
N GLU A 248 13.95 11.51 8.22
CA GLU A 248 13.64 12.86 8.71
C GLU A 248 14.01 12.97 10.20
N VAL A 249 14.83 13.96 10.55
CA VAL A 249 15.46 14.08 11.88
C VAL A 249 14.43 14.37 12.98
N SER A 250 13.35 15.08 12.68
CA SER A 250 12.30 15.44 13.64
C SER A 250 11.31 14.33 13.97
N THR A 251 11.12 13.36 13.07
CA THR A 251 10.09 12.30 13.17
C THR A 251 10.67 10.88 13.19
N ASN A 252 11.97 10.74 12.96
CA ASN A 252 12.64 9.47 12.62
C ASN A 252 12.03 8.69 11.43
N SER A 253 11.08 9.28 10.70
CA SER A 253 10.39 8.62 9.59
C SER A 253 11.29 8.41 8.38
N ILE A 254 11.08 7.31 7.67
CA ILE A 254 11.96 6.83 6.59
C ILE A 254 11.32 7.12 5.22
N TYR A 255 12.06 7.80 4.34
CA TYR A 255 11.59 8.25 3.04
C TYR A 255 12.56 7.91 1.91
N ALA A 256 12.06 7.85 0.68
CA ALA A 256 12.89 7.88 -0.52
C ALA A 256 13.06 9.35 -0.96
N GLN A 257 14.31 9.78 -1.16
CA GLN A 257 14.66 11.11 -1.66
C GLN A 257 15.34 10.99 -3.03
N LYS A 258 14.65 11.46 -4.08
CA LYS A 258 15.19 11.63 -5.44
C LYS A 258 15.84 13.01 -5.54
N THR A 259 17.18 13.05 -5.54
CA THR A 259 17.99 14.28 -5.51
C THR A 259 18.47 14.63 -6.92
N ILE A 260 18.02 15.78 -7.41
CA ILE A 260 18.26 16.33 -8.75
C ILE A 260 19.17 17.56 -8.60
N ARG A 261 20.34 17.55 -9.24
CA ARG A 261 21.31 18.67 -9.15
C ARG A 261 20.94 19.81 -10.09
N VAL A 262 21.06 21.04 -9.60
CA VAL A 262 20.75 22.27 -10.32
C VAL A 262 22.03 22.83 -10.95
N GLU A 263 22.01 23.11 -12.25
CA GLU A 263 23.13 23.77 -12.91
C GLU A 263 23.33 25.24 -12.48
N ASN A 264 24.55 25.73 -12.65
CA ASN A 264 24.87 27.15 -12.46
C ASN A 264 24.28 28.07 -13.56
N ASN A 265 23.82 27.51 -14.68
CA ASN A 265 23.17 28.25 -15.77
C ASN A 265 21.72 28.61 -15.41
N HIS A 266 21.42 29.90 -15.29
CA HIS A 266 20.10 30.38 -14.90
C HIS A 266 18.96 29.98 -15.86
N ARG A 267 19.24 29.78 -17.17
CA ARG A 267 18.21 29.28 -18.10
C ARG A 267 17.91 27.80 -17.88
N ALA A 268 18.95 26.98 -17.75
CA ALA A 268 18.80 25.54 -17.46
C ALA A 268 18.09 25.31 -16.12
N ARG A 269 18.45 26.09 -15.09
CA ARG A 269 17.78 26.10 -13.78
C ARG A 269 16.28 26.34 -13.86
N ASN A 270 15.85 27.35 -14.61
CA ASN A 270 14.41 27.67 -14.74
C ASN A 270 13.64 26.56 -15.47
N ILE A 271 14.25 25.94 -16.49
CA ILE A 271 13.67 24.79 -17.21
C ILE A 271 13.55 23.58 -16.27
N LEU A 272 14.62 23.26 -15.54
CA LEU A 272 14.67 22.15 -14.59
C LEU A 272 13.67 22.32 -13.44
N GLU A 273 13.54 23.54 -12.90
CA GLU A 273 12.54 23.85 -11.88
C GLU A 273 11.11 23.63 -12.41
N GLN A 274 10.84 24.02 -13.66
CA GLN A 274 9.54 23.79 -14.29
C GLN A 274 9.28 22.29 -14.55
N GLN A 275 10.31 21.53 -14.92
CA GLN A 275 10.23 20.07 -15.08
C GLN A 275 9.94 19.37 -13.74
N VAL A 276 10.65 19.71 -12.67
CA VAL A 276 10.41 19.16 -11.32
C VAL A 276 9.00 19.51 -10.84
N LYS A 277 8.54 20.76 -11.01
CA LYS A 277 7.17 21.17 -10.68
C LYS A 277 6.13 20.39 -11.48
N ASN A 278 6.40 20.08 -12.75
CA ASN A 278 5.50 19.28 -13.57
C ASN A 278 5.48 17.79 -13.16
N GLU A 279 6.64 17.18 -12.88
CA GLU A 279 6.73 15.80 -12.34
C GLU A 279 5.92 15.68 -11.04
N VAL A 280 6.12 16.61 -10.11
CA VAL A 280 5.40 16.67 -8.83
C VAL A 280 3.89 16.88 -9.05
N ALA A 281 3.49 17.81 -9.94
CA ALA A 281 2.08 18.10 -10.22
C ALA A 281 1.34 16.95 -10.92
N ILE A 282 2.04 16.18 -11.77
CA ILE A 282 1.52 14.93 -12.34
C ILE A 282 1.33 13.90 -11.21
N MET A 283 2.36 13.68 -10.38
CA MET A 283 2.30 12.71 -9.28
C MET A 283 1.22 13.02 -8.24
N HIS A 284 0.92 14.29 -7.98
CA HIS A 284 -0.16 14.67 -7.07
C HIS A 284 -1.57 14.23 -7.54
N LYS A 285 -1.76 14.01 -8.85
CA LYS A 285 -3.00 13.43 -9.41
C LYS A 285 -3.07 11.91 -9.25
N LEU A 286 -1.95 11.25 -8.96
CA LEU A 286 -1.80 9.79 -9.02
C LEU A 286 -1.90 9.12 -7.63
N ARG A 287 -2.99 9.38 -6.91
CA ARG A 287 -3.29 8.72 -5.63
C ARG A 287 -3.95 7.36 -5.85
N HIS A 288 -3.17 6.29 -5.79
CA HIS A 288 -3.63 4.89 -5.91
C HIS A 288 -2.76 3.96 -5.06
N ASN A 289 -3.34 2.88 -4.53
CA ASN A 289 -2.66 1.97 -3.59
C ASN A 289 -1.41 1.26 -4.14
N HIS A 290 -1.23 1.22 -5.46
CA HIS A 290 -0.08 0.65 -6.16
C HIS A 290 0.62 1.65 -7.08
N ILE A 291 0.53 2.95 -6.76
CA ILE A 291 1.42 3.99 -7.28
C ILE A 291 2.16 4.59 -6.09
N ALA A 292 3.48 4.76 -6.19
CA ALA A 292 4.30 5.33 -5.12
C ALA A 292 4.06 6.85 -5.00
N PRO A 293 3.37 7.38 -3.97
CA PRO A 293 3.12 8.82 -3.86
C PRO A 293 4.39 9.65 -3.68
N VAL A 294 4.46 10.77 -4.42
CA VAL A 294 5.25 11.94 -4.01
C VAL A 294 4.48 12.63 -2.89
N LEU A 295 5.14 12.90 -1.77
CA LEU A 295 4.55 13.62 -0.64
C LEU A 295 4.71 15.13 -0.82
N PHE A 296 5.94 15.56 -1.13
CA PHE A 296 6.33 16.95 -1.37
C PHE A 296 7.69 16.98 -2.07
N TYR A 297 8.19 18.17 -2.39
CA TYR A 297 9.58 18.36 -2.77
C TYR A 297 10.18 19.56 -2.03
N VAL A 298 11.48 19.47 -1.79
CA VAL A 298 12.29 20.46 -1.10
C VAL A 298 13.28 21.08 -2.09
N ARG A 299 13.67 22.33 -1.86
CA ARG A 299 14.64 23.07 -2.67
C ARG A 299 15.75 23.63 -1.80
N ASP A 300 16.98 23.21 -2.07
CA ASP A 300 18.20 23.88 -1.61
C ASP A 300 18.73 24.82 -2.73
N GLU A 301 19.83 25.53 -2.46
CA GLU A 301 20.50 26.39 -3.45
C GLU A 301 20.97 25.64 -4.72
N THR A 302 21.36 24.37 -4.57
CA THR A 302 22.02 23.56 -5.61
C THR A 302 21.29 22.26 -5.96
N THR A 303 20.18 21.93 -5.29
CA THR A 303 19.45 20.67 -5.47
C THR A 303 17.94 20.83 -5.30
N PHE A 304 17.17 20.09 -6.10
CA PHE A 304 15.79 19.74 -5.81
C PHE A 304 15.74 18.32 -5.26
N SER A 305 14.95 18.11 -4.21
CA SER A 305 14.84 16.84 -3.48
C SER A 305 13.38 16.43 -3.41
N ILE A 306 12.96 15.48 -4.25
CA ILE A 306 11.58 14.97 -4.26
C ILE A 306 11.47 13.87 -3.20
N ILE A 307 10.52 14.02 -2.27
CA ILE A 307 10.29 13.11 -1.13
C ILE A 307 9.08 12.21 -1.44
N MET A 308 9.26 10.90 -1.33
CA MET A 308 8.29 9.90 -1.77
C MET A 308 8.25 8.67 -0.86
N LEU A 309 7.12 7.95 -0.93
CA LEU A 309 6.86 6.67 -0.27
C LEU A 309 6.24 5.66 -1.26
N PRO A 310 6.28 4.36 -0.95
CA PRO A 310 7.11 3.75 0.09
C PRO A 310 8.60 3.78 -0.28
N VAL A 311 9.48 3.59 0.71
CA VAL A 311 10.80 3.03 0.41
C VAL A 311 10.58 1.55 0.08
N GLY A 312 10.95 1.13 -1.12
CA GLY A 312 10.91 -0.29 -1.50
C GLY A 312 11.93 -1.10 -0.70
N ASP A 313 11.56 -2.33 -0.34
CA ASP A 313 12.50 -3.34 0.14
C ASP A 313 13.42 -3.79 -1.02
N TYR A 314 12.81 -3.91 -2.21
CA TYR A 314 13.45 -4.24 -3.48
C TYR A 314 12.76 -3.47 -4.62
N ASP A 315 13.34 -3.53 -5.82
CA ASP A 315 12.59 -3.31 -7.07
C ASP A 315 12.26 -4.67 -7.72
N LEU A 316 11.27 -4.70 -8.63
CA LEU A 316 10.83 -5.93 -9.29
C LEU A 316 11.91 -6.53 -10.20
N ARG A 317 12.91 -5.75 -10.66
CA ARG A 317 14.05 -6.31 -11.39
C ARG A 317 14.91 -7.16 -10.44
N HIS A 318 15.31 -6.59 -9.31
CA HIS A 318 16.08 -7.31 -8.28
C HIS A 318 15.31 -8.55 -7.81
N PHE A 319 14.01 -8.41 -7.59
CA PHE A 319 13.11 -9.50 -7.22
C PHE A 319 13.09 -10.68 -8.20
N LEU A 320 13.06 -10.41 -9.51
CA LEU A 320 13.00 -11.44 -10.54
C LEU A 320 14.40 -12.01 -10.88
N GLU A 321 15.47 -11.24 -10.68
CA GLU A 321 16.86 -11.66 -10.90
C GLU A 321 17.45 -12.45 -9.71
N VAL A 322 17.09 -12.11 -8.47
CA VAL A 322 17.70 -12.63 -7.24
C VAL A 322 16.68 -13.35 -6.35
N ASN A 323 17.05 -14.48 -5.74
CA ASN A 323 16.24 -15.15 -4.74
C ASN A 323 16.27 -14.35 -3.42
N CYS A 324 15.32 -13.43 -3.26
CA CYS A 324 15.27 -12.49 -2.14
C CYS A 324 14.96 -13.21 -0.81
N ALA A 325 15.60 -12.76 0.28
CA ALA A 325 15.32 -13.28 1.61
C ALA A 325 13.87 -12.94 2.00
N GLY A 326 13.13 -13.92 2.52
CA GLY A 326 11.68 -13.81 2.76
C GLY A 326 10.78 -14.17 1.56
N PHE A 327 11.33 -14.34 0.36
CA PHE A 327 10.56 -14.74 -0.83
C PHE A 327 11.14 -16.01 -1.48
N PRO A 328 10.84 -17.20 -0.95
CA PRO A 328 11.23 -18.46 -1.61
C PRO A 328 10.66 -18.53 -3.02
N ARG A 329 11.46 -18.97 -4.02
CA ARG A 329 10.95 -19.23 -5.38
C ARG A 329 9.78 -20.23 -5.43
N THR A 330 9.67 -21.10 -4.44
CA THR A 330 8.53 -22.01 -4.22
C THR A 330 7.21 -21.31 -3.84
N GLU A 331 7.25 -20.03 -3.43
CA GLU A 331 6.13 -19.25 -2.90
C GLU A 331 5.79 -18.04 -3.79
N THR A 332 5.93 -18.22 -5.11
CA THR A 332 5.63 -17.22 -6.15
C THR A 332 4.14 -16.84 -6.28
N GLY A 333 3.25 -17.36 -5.43
CA GLY A 333 1.82 -17.02 -5.43
C GLY A 333 1.53 -15.52 -5.21
N HIS A 334 2.44 -14.79 -4.57
CA HIS A 334 2.36 -13.32 -4.47
C HIS A 334 2.39 -12.62 -5.85
N LEU A 335 3.08 -13.20 -6.85
CA LEU A 335 3.13 -12.66 -8.21
C LEU A 335 1.75 -12.62 -8.88
N ASP A 336 0.84 -13.55 -8.55
CA ASP A 336 -0.51 -13.60 -9.13
C ASP A 336 -1.30 -12.31 -8.80
N GLN A 337 -1.24 -11.87 -7.53
CA GLN A 337 -1.85 -10.61 -7.11
C GLN A 337 -1.22 -9.38 -7.78
N TRP A 338 0.06 -9.44 -8.14
CA TRP A 338 0.77 -8.31 -8.71
C TRP A 338 0.31 -7.96 -10.14
N PHE A 339 -0.16 -8.94 -10.93
CA PHE A 339 -0.70 -8.68 -12.27
C PHE A 339 -1.93 -7.76 -12.24
N GLY A 340 -2.90 -8.06 -11.36
CA GLY A 340 -4.08 -7.21 -11.21
C GLY A 340 -3.78 -5.90 -10.48
N CYS A 341 -2.94 -5.90 -9.44
CA CYS A 341 -2.52 -4.67 -8.75
C CYS A 341 -1.84 -3.67 -9.69
N LEU A 342 -0.86 -4.11 -10.50
CA LEU A 342 -0.18 -3.25 -11.48
C LEU A 342 -1.10 -2.79 -12.61
N THR A 343 -2.01 -3.66 -13.07
CA THR A 343 -3.01 -3.27 -14.07
C THR A 343 -4.03 -2.27 -13.49
N SER A 344 -4.33 -2.36 -12.19
CA SER A 344 -5.15 -1.40 -11.45
C SER A 344 -4.48 -0.03 -11.37
N ALA A 345 -3.18 0.02 -11.07
CA ALA A 345 -2.38 1.25 -11.08
C ALA A 345 -2.35 1.89 -12.48
N LEU A 346 -2.03 1.11 -13.53
CA LEU A 346 -1.98 1.63 -14.89
C LEU A 346 -3.35 2.11 -15.39
N THR A 347 -4.41 1.37 -15.05
CA THR A 347 -5.81 1.79 -15.32
C THR A 347 -6.10 3.15 -14.68
N PHE A 348 -5.70 3.36 -13.42
CA PHE A 348 -5.92 4.63 -12.73
C PHE A 348 -5.14 5.78 -13.38
N ALA A 349 -3.84 5.60 -13.66
CA ALA A 349 -3.03 6.63 -14.32
C ALA A 349 -3.61 7.01 -15.71
N HIS A 350 -4.03 6.02 -16.50
CA HIS A 350 -4.66 6.26 -17.80
C HIS A 350 -5.99 7.00 -17.68
N LEU A 351 -6.82 6.70 -16.67
CA LEU A 351 -8.06 7.43 -16.39
C LEU A 351 -7.79 8.89 -15.98
N GLN A 352 -6.75 9.15 -15.17
CA GLN A 352 -6.27 10.49 -14.82
C GLN A 352 -5.58 11.23 -16.00
N ARG A 353 -5.66 10.69 -17.22
CA ARG A 353 -5.03 11.21 -18.45
C ARG A 353 -3.50 11.36 -18.34
N VAL A 354 -2.84 10.48 -17.61
CA VAL A 354 -1.37 10.39 -17.55
C VAL A 354 -0.88 9.17 -18.34
N LYS A 355 0.20 9.34 -19.12
CA LYS A 355 1.06 8.26 -19.64
C LYS A 355 2.33 8.14 -18.80
N HIS A 356 2.88 6.94 -18.62
CA HIS A 356 4.09 6.72 -17.82
C HIS A 356 5.39 6.76 -18.64
N GLU A 357 5.37 6.26 -19.87
CA GLU A 357 6.45 6.24 -20.87
C GLU A 357 7.74 5.45 -20.51
N ASP A 358 7.90 4.98 -19.27
CA ASP A 358 9.06 4.18 -18.81
C ASP A 358 8.67 3.05 -17.82
N ILE A 359 7.62 2.28 -18.12
CA ILE A 359 7.27 1.08 -17.32
C ILE A 359 8.32 -0.01 -17.57
N LYS A 360 8.98 -0.45 -16.48
CA LYS A 360 9.97 -1.53 -16.46
C LYS A 360 10.11 -2.09 -15.03
N PRO A 361 10.72 -3.26 -14.80
CA PRO A 361 10.77 -3.87 -13.48
C PRO A 361 11.51 -3.02 -12.43
N SER A 362 12.56 -2.26 -12.79
CA SER A 362 13.24 -1.37 -11.83
C SER A 362 12.44 -0.11 -11.45
N ASN A 363 11.32 0.16 -12.13
CA ASN A 363 10.39 1.25 -11.83
C ASN A 363 9.12 0.71 -11.12
N ILE A 364 9.16 -0.54 -10.64
CA ILE A 364 8.14 -1.14 -9.80
C ILE A 364 8.81 -1.52 -8.48
N LEU A 365 8.52 -0.76 -7.43
CA LEU A 365 9.02 -1.03 -6.09
C LEU A 365 8.21 -2.16 -5.45
N ILE A 366 8.87 -3.06 -4.73
CA ILE A 366 8.23 -4.06 -3.89
C ILE A 366 8.42 -3.63 -2.44
N ARG A 367 7.32 -3.48 -1.69
CA ARG A 367 7.33 -3.21 -0.25
C ARG A 367 6.24 -4.03 0.42
N ASP A 368 6.57 -4.73 1.51
CA ASP A 368 5.62 -5.51 2.31
C ASP A 368 4.74 -6.45 1.45
N TYR A 369 5.37 -7.19 0.53
CA TYR A 369 4.75 -8.11 -0.44
C TYR A 369 3.80 -7.44 -1.46
N GLN A 370 3.76 -6.10 -1.55
CA GLN A 370 2.94 -5.35 -2.50
C GLN A 370 3.78 -4.59 -3.55
N PRO A 371 3.28 -4.46 -4.80
CA PRO A 371 3.96 -3.73 -5.87
C PRO A 371 3.51 -2.27 -5.95
N TYR A 372 4.41 -1.36 -6.27
CA TYR A 372 4.15 0.07 -6.42
C TYR A 372 4.82 0.61 -7.68
N LEU A 373 4.04 1.10 -8.64
CA LEU A 373 4.53 1.73 -9.85
C LEU A 373 5.13 3.11 -9.53
N ALA A 374 6.35 3.39 -10.00
CA ALA A 374 7.20 4.50 -9.55
C ALA A 374 8.03 5.14 -10.68
N ASP A 375 8.73 6.23 -10.36
CA ASP A 375 9.49 7.09 -11.29
C ASP A 375 8.71 7.56 -12.54
N PHE A 376 7.66 8.34 -12.29
CA PHE A 376 6.94 9.10 -13.32
C PHE A 376 7.74 10.32 -13.84
N GLY A 377 9.08 10.34 -13.70
CA GLY A 377 9.93 11.42 -14.21
C GLY A 377 9.98 11.53 -15.75
N SER A 378 9.40 10.57 -16.47
CA SER A 378 9.14 10.64 -17.93
C SER A 378 7.65 10.80 -18.27
N ALA A 379 6.78 10.90 -17.27
CA ALA A 379 5.33 10.85 -17.47
C ALA A 379 4.77 12.12 -18.11
N LYS A 380 3.66 11.96 -18.84
CA LYS A 380 3.01 13.06 -19.56
C LYS A 380 1.51 13.13 -19.27
N ASP A 381 1.07 14.32 -18.90
CA ASP A 381 -0.34 14.69 -18.86
C ASP A 381 -0.82 14.95 -20.30
N ILE A 382 -1.80 14.16 -20.76
CA ILE A 382 -2.43 14.28 -22.08
C ILE A 382 -3.82 14.93 -22.00
N SER A 383 -4.16 15.63 -20.91
CA SER A 383 -5.47 16.29 -20.74
C SER A 383 -5.73 17.39 -21.77
N GLN A 384 -4.68 18.04 -22.29
CA GLN A 384 -4.74 19.10 -23.32
C GLN A 384 -4.35 18.59 -24.73
N MET A 385 -4.06 17.29 -24.91
CA MET A 385 -3.66 16.72 -26.20
C MET A 385 -4.82 15.96 -26.84
N GLU A 386 -5.63 16.66 -27.65
CA GLU A 386 -6.65 16.04 -28.52
C GLU A 386 -6.02 15.36 -29.74
N GLY A 387 -5.18 14.35 -29.47
CA GLY A 387 -4.42 13.60 -30.46
C GLY A 387 -3.22 12.94 -29.82
N SER A 388 -3.05 11.62 -30.01
CA SER A 388 -1.98 10.86 -29.38
C SER A 388 -0.66 10.99 -30.14
N THR A 389 0.02 12.13 -30.01
CA THR A 389 1.40 12.28 -30.49
C THR A 389 2.36 12.84 -29.43
N SER A 390 3.65 12.49 -29.53
CA SER A 390 4.71 12.92 -28.60
C SER A 390 5.71 13.81 -29.34
N THR A 391 5.66 15.12 -29.09
CA THR A 391 6.36 16.16 -29.88
C THR A 391 7.73 16.57 -29.35
N ASP A 392 8.09 16.21 -28.11
CA ASP A 392 9.38 16.55 -27.51
C ASP A 392 10.56 15.82 -28.19
N GLU A 393 11.74 16.42 -28.19
CA GLU A 393 12.96 15.84 -28.78
C GLU A 393 13.67 14.83 -27.85
N TYR A 394 13.60 15.03 -26.52
CA TYR A 394 14.37 14.26 -25.53
C TYR A 394 13.98 12.77 -25.49
N ILE A 395 14.95 11.85 -25.58
CA ILE A 395 14.70 10.40 -25.60
C ILE A 395 14.32 9.89 -24.20
N ALA A 396 13.02 9.66 -24.00
CA ALA A 396 12.45 9.13 -22.77
C ALA A 396 12.23 7.61 -22.83
N GLY A 397 12.29 6.96 -21.67
CA GLY A 397 12.04 5.53 -21.49
C GLY A 397 13.18 4.60 -21.90
N THR A 398 13.07 3.35 -21.46
CA THR A 398 14.14 2.35 -21.58
C THR A 398 14.04 1.53 -22.88
N PRO A 399 15.06 1.54 -23.76
CA PRO A 399 14.98 0.95 -25.12
C PRO A 399 14.61 -0.53 -25.22
N VAL A 400 14.80 -1.32 -24.16
CA VAL A 400 14.36 -2.72 -24.05
C VAL A 400 12.84 -2.85 -24.19
N TYR A 401 12.10 -1.99 -23.48
CA TYR A 401 10.66 -2.10 -23.22
C TYR A 401 9.80 -1.25 -24.18
N TRP A 402 10.41 -0.40 -25.02
CA TRP A 402 9.66 0.36 -26.02
C TRP A 402 8.92 -0.56 -27.01
N PRO A 403 7.70 -0.19 -27.42
CA PRO A 403 6.90 -0.96 -28.35
C PRO A 403 7.35 -0.77 -29.81
N PRO A 404 6.82 -1.57 -30.77
CA PRO A 404 7.17 -1.47 -32.19
C PRO A 404 6.92 -0.10 -32.84
N GLU A 405 5.87 0.62 -32.42
CA GLU A 405 5.46 1.86 -33.09
C GLU A 405 6.48 3.01 -32.97
N PRO A 406 6.56 3.88 -34.00
CA PRO A 406 7.32 5.12 -33.95
C PRO A 406 7.01 5.94 -32.70
N ARG A 407 8.03 6.63 -32.18
CA ARG A 407 7.92 7.50 -30.98
C ARG A 407 6.71 8.44 -31.06
N GLN A 408 6.51 9.02 -32.23
CA GLN A 408 5.47 10.01 -32.53
C GLN A 408 4.06 9.45 -32.33
N GLU A 409 3.84 8.13 -32.41
CA GLU A 409 2.53 7.47 -32.37
C GLU A 409 2.20 6.86 -30.98
N ARG A 410 3.11 6.99 -30.01
CA ARG A 410 3.01 6.35 -28.69
C ARG A 410 1.93 6.97 -27.79
N GLY A 411 0.69 6.49 -27.96
CA GLY A 411 -0.41 6.68 -27.03
C GLY A 411 -0.34 5.75 -25.82
N ARG A 412 -1.45 5.62 -25.08
CA ARG A 412 -1.60 4.72 -23.90
C ARG A 412 -1.22 3.26 -24.18
N ALA A 413 -1.39 2.79 -25.42
CA ALA A 413 -1.03 1.45 -25.86
C ALA A 413 0.49 1.14 -25.74
N ALA A 414 1.35 2.17 -25.65
CA ALA A 414 2.78 1.99 -25.40
C ALA A 414 3.06 1.56 -23.95
N ASP A 415 2.38 2.16 -22.98
CA ASP A 415 2.47 1.75 -21.56
C ASP A 415 1.93 0.32 -21.37
N VAL A 416 0.84 -0.03 -22.07
CA VAL A 416 0.26 -1.39 -22.04
C VAL A 416 1.26 -2.42 -22.55
N PHE A 417 1.95 -2.14 -23.65
CA PHE A 417 3.00 -3.03 -24.18
C PHE A 417 4.17 -3.17 -23.21
N ALA A 418 4.63 -2.06 -22.62
CA ALA A 418 5.72 -2.06 -21.66
C ALA A 418 5.36 -2.87 -20.39
N LEU A 419 4.12 -2.75 -19.88
CA LEU A 419 3.62 -3.60 -18.81
C LEU A 419 3.48 -5.07 -19.23
N GLY A 420 3.10 -5.35 -20.49
CA GLY A 420 3.08 -6.70 -21.06
C GLY A 420 4.47 -7.36 -21.10
N CYS A 421 5.52 -6.56 -21.34
CA CYS A 421 6.90 -7.01 -21.25
C CYS A 421 7.27 -7.40 -19.81
N VAL A 422 6.92 -6.57 -18.83
CA VAL A 422 7.08 -6.88 -17.39
C VAL A 422 6.32 -8.17 -17.02
N PHE A 423 5.08 -8.31 -17.47
CA PHE A 423 4.26 -9.50 -17.22
C PHE A 423 4.86 -10.79 -17.81
N SER A 424 5.53 -10.71 -18.97
CA SER A 424 6.24 -11.86 -19.54
C SER A 424 7.49 -12.26 -18.74
N GLU A 425 8.19 -11.31 -18.12
CA GLU A 425 9.28 -11.58 -17.19
C GLU A 425 8.76 -12.14 -15.85
N MET A 426 7.63 -11.63 -15.34
CA MET A 426 6.94 -12.19 -14.16
C MET A 426 6.47 -13.63 -14.38
N LEU A 427 5.80 -13.92 -15.50
CA LEU A 427 5.34 -15.28 -15.85
C LEU A 427 6.50 -16.27 -15.93
N THR A 428 7.62 -15.86 -16.55
CA THR A 428 8.84 -16.65 -16.64
C THR A 428 9.31 -17.12 -15.26
N VAL A 429 9.47 -16.20 -14.30
CA VAL A 429 9.94 -16.53 -12.94
C VAL A 429 8.89 -17.31 -12.16
N ARG A 430 7.60 -16.97 -12.31
CA ARG A 430 6.47 -17.74 -11.75
C ARG A 430 6.43 -19.18 -12.24
N GLN A 431 7.01 -19.52 -13.40
CA GLN A 431 7.11 -20.88 -13.91
C GLN A 431 8.51 -21.49 -13.66
N ASN A 432 9.21 -21.01 -12.62
CA ASN A 432 10.53 -21.45 -12.17
C ASN A 432 11.66 -21.33 -13.22
N LYS A 433 11.45 -20.56 -14.30
CA LYS A 433 12.49 -20.23 -15.28
C LYS A 433 13.25 -18.97 -14.89
N THR A 434 14.48 -18.85 -15.36
CA THR A 434 15.31 -17.66 -15.14
C THR A 434 15.05 -16.59 -16.19
N LEU A 435 15.21 -15.31 -15.81
CA LEU A 435 15.22 -14.22 -16.79
C LEU A 435 16.39 -14.34 -17.78
N GLN A 436 17.48 -15.03 -17.44
CA GLN A 436 18.60 -15.23 -18.35
C GLN A 436 18.22 -16.16 -19.50
N GLU A 437 17.65 -17.34 -19.22
CA GLU A 437 17.13 -18.23 -20.28
C GLU A 437 16.14 -17.50 -21.20
N TYR A 438 15.24 -16.68 -20.62
CA TYR A 438 14.27 -15.92 -21.41
C TYR A 438 14.91 -14.82 -22.27
N ARG A 439 15.92 -14.11 -21.75
CA ARG A 439 16.69 -13.10 -22.50
C ARG A 439 17.44 -13.74 -23.65
N ASP A 440 18.07 -14.89 -23.43
CA ASP A 440 18.79 -15.63 -24.46
C ASP A 440 17.83 -16.20 -25.52
N ALA A 441 16.67 -16.75 -25.11
CA ALA A 441 15.67 -17.28 -26.02
C ALA A 441 15.04 -16.22 -26.95
N ARG A 442 14.92 -14.96 -26.49
CA ARG A 442 14.38 -13.85 -27.29
C ARG A 442 15.44 -13.00 -28.01
N TYR A 443 16.72 -13.19 -27.72
CA TYR A 443 17.81 -12.42 -28.33
C TYR A 443 18.00 -12.74 -29.82
N LEU A 444 18.01 -11.70 -30.67
CA LEU A 444 18.42 -11.83 -32.07
C LEU A 444 19.85 -11.31 -32.27
N PRO A 445 20.85 -12.18 -32.55
CA PRO A 445 22.20 -11.75 -32.84
C PRO A 445 22.27 -10.94 -34.14
N HIS A 446 23.22 -10.02 -34.21
CA HIS A 446 23.46 -9.12 -35.36
C HIS A 446 22.33 -8.14 -35.71
N VAL A 447 21.26 -8.07 -34.91
CA VAL A 447 20.23 -7.03 -35.01
C VAL A 447 20.52 -5.94 -33.98
N ASP A 448 20.49 -4.66 -34.38
CA ASP A 448 20.61 -3.56 -33.42
C ASP A 448 19.47 -3.61 -32.41
N ASN A 449 19.81 -3.43 -31.13
CA ASN A 449 18.89 -3.64 -30.01
C ASN A 449 18.14 -5.00 -30.08
N GLY A 450 18.81 -6.06 -30.54
CA GLY A 450 18.31 -7.44 -30.64
C GLY A 450 17.85 -8.08 -29.32
N TYR A 451 18.06 -7.40 -28.20
CA TYR A 451 17.60 -7.76 -26.85
C TYR A 451 16.31 -7.03 -26.40
N ALA A 452 15.72 -6.18 -27.25
CA ALA A 452 14.46 -5.50 -26.98
C ALA A 452 13.25 -6.37 -27.37
N PHE A 453 12.14 -6.28 -26.64
CA PHE A 453 10.98 -7.19 -26.81
C PHE A 453 10.34 -7.08 -28.20
N ARG A 454 10.17 -5.85 -28.72
CA ARG A 454 9.63 -5.59 -30.08
C ARG A 454 10.42 -6.29 -31.20
N THR A 455 11.72 -6.54 -30.98
CA THR A 455 12.63 -7.04 -32.02
C THR A 455 12.39 -8.53 -32.30
N ASN A 456 11.81 -9.28 -31.35
CA ASN A 456 11.54 -10.71 -31.51
C ASN A 456 10.26 -11.15 -30.77
N LEU A 457 9.13 -10.52 -31.12
CA LEU A 457 7.82 -10.87 -30.55
C LEU A 457 7.39 -12.33 -30.84
N ALA A 458 7.95 -12.95 -31.89
CA ALA A 458 7.73 -14.36 -32.19
C ALA A 458 8.33 -15.28 -31.11
N ALA A 459 9.62 -15.14 -30.79
CA ALA A 459 10.24 -15.96 -29.73
C ALA A 459 9.67 -15.64 -28.34
N VAL A 460 9.31 -14.37 -28.08
CA VAL A 460 8.57 -13.97 -26.86
C VAL A 460 7.26 -14.74 -26.72
N ARG A 461 6.49 -14.90 -27.81
CA ARG A 461 5.28 -15.73 -27.83
C ARG A 461 5.60 -17.20 -27.58
N THR A 462 6.50 -17.79 -28.37
CA THR A 462 6.85 -19.22 -28.28
C THR A 462 7.29 -19.59 -26.86
N TRP A 463 8.17 -18.79 -26.26
CA TRP A 463 8.63 -18.98 -24.88
C TRP A 463 7.46 -19.06 -23.88
N LEU A 464 6.53 -18.10 -23.93
CA LEU A 464 5.39 -18.04 -23.01
C LEU A 464 4.37 -19.17 -23.22
N GLU A 465 4.19 -19.60 -24.47
CA GLU A 465 3.33 -20.74 -24.82
C GLU A 465 3.94 -22.09 -24.37
N GLU A 466 5.27 -22.21 -24.40
CA GLU A 466 6.04 -23.39 -23.97
C GLU A 466 6.35 -23.45 -22.45
N LEU A 467 6.13 -22.38 -21.69
CA LEU A 467 6.38 -22.36 -20.24
C LEU A 467 5.67 -23.52 -19.49
N PRO A 468 6.31 -24.17 -18.50
CA PRO A 468 5.72 -25.27 -17.72
C PRO A 468 4.29 -25.00 -17.21
N LYS A 469 3.49 -26.06 -17.12
CA LYS A 469 2.07 -26.01 -16.72
C LYS A 469 1.84 -26.46 -15.27
N GLU A 470 2.92 -26.57 -14.49
CA GLU A 470 2.96 -27.23 -13.18
C GLU A 470 2.70 -26.28 -12.00
N VAL A 471 2.69 -24.96 -12.22
CA VAL A 471 2.59 -23.95 -11.14
C VAL A 471 1.25 -23.22 -11.17
N GLY A 472 0.46 -23.42 -10.12
CA GLY A 472 -0.81 -22.73 -9.88
C GLY A 472 -1.98 -23.24 -10.74
N PRO A 473 -3.18 -22.63 -10.61
CA PRO A 473 -4.38 -23.13 -11.28
C PRO A 473 -4.29 -22.97 -12.82
N PRO A 474 -4.73 -23.97 -13.62
CA PRO A 474 -4.64 -23.92 -15.07
C PRO A 474 -5.37 -22.72 -15.71
N GLU A 475 -6.54 -22.38 -15.19
CA GLU A 475 -7.39 -21.25 -15.60
C GLU A 475 -6.70 -19.90 -15.37
N VAL A 476 -6.14 -19.68 -14.18
CA VAL A 476 -5.34 -18.49 -13.85
C VAL A 476 -4.11 -18.39 -14.77
N ARG A 477 -3.37 -19.49 -14.98
CA ARG A 477 -2.23 -19.53 -15.91
C ARG A 477 -2.66 -19.22 -17.35
N ALA A 478 -3.80 -19.72 -17.80
CA ALA A 478 -4.33 -19.48 -19.14
C ALA A 478 -4.72 -18.01 -19.33
N LEU A 479 -5.42 -17.41 -18.37
CA LEU A 479 -5.82 -16.01 -18.44
C LEU A 479 -4.61 -15.05 -18.39
N LEU A 480 -3.66 -15.28 -17.49
CA LEU A 480 -2.43 -14.48 -17.42
C LEU A 480 -1.65 -14.53 -18.74
N LEU A 481 -1.54 -15.72 -19.35
CA LEU A 481 -0.91 -15.91 -20.65
C LEU A 481 -1.67 -15.17 -21.78
N GLU A 482 -3.00 -15.34 -21.87
CA GLU A 482 -3.85 -14.68 -22.87
C GLU A 482 -3.72 -13.16 -22.78
N GLN A 483 -3.88 -12.58 -21.58
CA GLN A 483 -3.80 -11.13 -21.41
C GLN A 483 -2.39 -10.61 -21.74
N THR A 484 -1.34 -11.27 -21.25
CA THR A 484 0.06 -10.87 -21.54
C THR A 484 0.35 -10.87 -23.04
N LEU A 485 -0.06 -11.92 -23.77
CA LEU A 485 0.12 -12.00 -25.23
C LEU A 485 -0.71 -10.94 -25.97
N SER A 486 -1.89 -10.57 -25.49
CA SER A 486 -2.71 -9.50 -26.08
C SER A 486 -2.10 -8.10 -25.86
N MET A 487 -1.47 -7.86 -24.71
CA MET A 487 -0.76 -6.62 -24.41
C MET A 487 0.51 -6.46 -25.25
N LEU A 488 1.12 -7.58 -25.68
CA LEU A 488 2.32 -7.63 -26.52
C LEU A 488 2.02 -7.63 -28.04
N ALA A 489 0.78 -7.37 -28.46
CA ALA A 489 0.42 -7.29 -29.89
C ALA A 489 1.25 -6.21 -30.62
N SER A 490 1.68 -6.51 -31.85
CA SER A 490 2.52 -5.59 -32.64
C SER A 490 1.79 -4.26 -32.90
N GLU A 491 0.56 -4.33 -33.39
CA GLU A 491 -0.24 -3.16 -33.70
C GLU A 491 -0.83 -2.50 -32.44
N PRO A 492 -0.65 -1.19 -32.22
CA PRO A 492 -1.17 -0.50 -31.02
C PRO A 492 -2.68 -0.65 -30.82
N LEU A 493 -3.44 -0.69 -31.92
CA LEU A 493 -4.90 -0.83 -31.93
C LEU A 493 -5.40 -2.26 -31.58
N GLN A 494 -4.51 -3.25 -31.58
CA GLN A 494 -4.84 -4.63 -31.18
C GLN A 494 -4.60 -4.88 -29.68
N ARG A 495 -3.88 -3.98 -28.99
CA ARG A 495 -3.62 -4.08 -27.55
C ARG A 495 -4.87 -3.66 -26.76
N PRO A 496 -5.30 -4.40 -25.74
CA PRO A 496 -6.41 -3.97 -24.89
C PRO A 496 -6.04 -2.72 -24.09
N GLU A 497 -7.03 -1.86 -23.79
CA GLU A 497 -6.82 -0.83 -22.77
C GLU A 497 -6.60 -1.49 -21.39
N ALA A 498 -5.79 -0.88 -20.52
CA ALA A 498 -5.53 -1.40 -19.16
C ALA A 498 -6.82 -1.71 -18.38
N ARG A 499 -7.88 -0.89 -18.55
CA ARG A 499 -9.21 -1.13 -17.93
C ARG A 499 -9.88 -2.43 -18.40
N VAL A 500 -9.61 -2.88 -19.63
CA VAL A 500 -10.13 -4.13 -20.19
C VAL A 500 -9.35 -5.31 -19.61
N VAL A 501 -8.02 -5.20 -19.51
CA VAL A 501 -7.18 -6.20 -18.83
C VAL A 501 -7.60 -6.34 -17.35
N LYS A 502 -7.82 -5.24 -16.62
CA LYS A 502 -8.33 -5.26 -15.24
C LYS A 502 -9.68 -6.00 -15.15
N LYS A 503 -10.61 -5.71 -16.07
CA LYS A 503 -11.92 -6.37 -16.12
C LYS A 503 -11.80 -7.87 -16.44
N ASN A 504 -10.84 -8.26 -17.28
CA ASN A 504 -10.57 -9.66 -17.58
C ASN A 504 -9.97 -10.39 -16.37
N PHE A 505 -8.98 -9.82 -15.67
CA PHE A 505 -8.42 -10.42 -14.45
C PHE A 505 -9.44 -10.61 -13.32
N ARG A 506 -10.45 -9.73 -13.19
CA ARG A 506 -11.56 -9.93 -12.23
C ARG A 506 -12.52 -11.09 -12.57
N LYS A 507 -12.33 -11.82 -13.68
CA LYS A 507 -13.12 -13.04 -13.98
C LYS A 507 -12.76 -14.19 -13.04
N GLU A 508 -11.50 -14.28 -12.62
CA GLU A 508 -11.01 -15.25 -11.62
C GLU A 508 -11.20 -14.73 -10.17
N GLY A 509 -12.11 -13.77 -9.99
CA GLY A 509 -12.34 -13.07 -8.74
C GLY A 509 -11.11 -12.32 -8.24
N ASP A 510 -10.88 -12.41 -6.94
CA ASP A 510 -9.86 -11.63 -6.23
C ASP A 510 -8.48 -12.30 -6.21
N ALA A 511 -8.33 -13.50 -6.76
CA ALA A 511 -7.05 -14.24 -6.78
C ALA A 511 -5.90 -13.47 -7.46
N LEU A 512 -6.24 -12.59 -8.41
CA LEU A 512 -5.29 -11.74 -9.14
C LEU A 512 -5.12 -10.32 -8.56
N PHE A 513 -5.66 -10.04 -7.36
CA PHE A 513 -5.55 -8.73 -6.70
C PHE A 513 -5.19 -8.88 -5.21
N CYS A 514 -4.59 -7.85 -4.61
CA CYS A 514 -4.55 -7.75 -3.15
C CYS A 514 -5.83 -7.09 -2.62
N ILE A 515 -6.09 -7.22 -1.32
CA ILE A 515 -7.27 -6.69 -0.60
C ILE A 515 -7.45 -5.16 -0.77
N SER A 516 -6.39 -4.41 -1.12
CA SER A 516 -6.50 -2.97 -1.42
C SER A 516 -6.97 -2.66 -2.86
N CYS A 517 -7.22 -3.67 -3.68
CA CYS A 517 -7.60 -3.58 -5.09
C CYS A 517 -8.84 -4.38 -5.50
N THR A 518 -9.45 -5.11 -4.57
CA THR A 518 -10.73 -5.82 -4.65
C THR A 518 -11.91 -4.86 -4.46
#